data_AF-A0A2N7B902-F1
#
_entry.id   AF-A0A2N7B902-F1
#
_cell.length_a   1.000
_cell.length_b   1.000
_cell.length_c   1.000
_cell.angle_alpha   90.00
_cell.angle_beta   90.00
_cell.angle_gamma   90.00
#
_symmetry.space_group_name_H-M   'P 1'
#
loop_
_entity.id
_entity.type
_entity.pdbx_description
1 polymer ?
#
loop_
_entity_poly.entity_id
_entity_poly.type
_entity_poly.pdbx_seq_one_letter_code
_entity_poly.pdbx_strand_id
1 'polypeptide(L)'
;MSKNKTVTVAKPESAKVSDLFKVAIRNFLESQAQKDSLFAETFAKPGKNIDDCCTYILNQVKASGCVGFADDEIFGMAMHYYDEDQIEVGKPINARVVVNHVVELTEEEKEKAKQAAFDKAVAEKQAQLKKRAETAAQKKATSNELSLF
;
A
#
# COMPACT_ATOMS: atom_id res chain seq x y z
N MET A 1 27.40 -2.39 35.99
CA MET A 1 25.96 -2.67 36.20
C MET A 1 25.16 -1.69 35.37
N SER A 2 24.43 -2.18 34.36
CA SER A 2 23.09 -1.70 33.94
C SER A 2 22.70 -2.31 32.59
N LYS A 3 22.22 -3.56 32.69
CA LYS A 3 21.05 -4.15 32.02
C LYS A 3 20.86 -3.84 30.52
N ASN A 4 21.45 -4.68 29.66
CA ASN A 4 20.91 -4.93 28.32
C ASN A 4 19.51 -5.56 28.49
N LYS A 5 18.46 -4.79 28.18
CA LYS A 5 17.10 -5.30 28.10
C LYS A 5 16.95 -6.01 26.76
N THR A 6 17.28 -7.30 26.74
CA THR A 6 16.94 -8.20 25.65
C THR A 6 15.42 -8.21 25.53
N VAL A 7 14.88 -7.58 24.47
CA VAL A 7 13.49 -7.76 24.09
C VAL A 7 13.43 -9.13 23.42
N THR A 8 13.18 -10.15 24.22
CA THR A 8 12.76 -11.46 23.75
C THR A 8 11.39 -11.26 23.12
N VAL A 9 11.35 -11.03 21.81
CA VAL A 9 10.09 -11.12 21.05
C VAL A 9 9.69 -12.58 21.14
N ALA A 10 8.71 -12.87 21.99
CA ALA A 10 8.14 -14.20 22.14
C ALA A 10 7.67 -14.67 20.76
N LYS A 11 8.41 -15.61 20.19
CA LYS A 11 8.01 -16.37 19.02
C LYS A 11 6.66 -17.02 19.36
N PRO A 12 5.55 -16.70 18.66
CA PRO A 12 4.32 -17.41 18.89
C PRO A 12 4.52 -18.85 18.40
N GLU A 13 4.52 -19.74 19.36
CA GLU A 13 4.57 -21.18 19.24
C GLU A 13 3.40 -21.66 18.36
N SER A 14 3.70 -22.12 17.15
CA SER A 14 2.82 -22.96 16.30
C SER A 14 1.38 -22.48 16.03
N ALA A 15 1.06 -21.19 16.09
CA ALA A 15 -0.22 -20.71 15.57
C ALA A 15 -0.25 -20.96 14.06
N LYS A 16 -1.29 -21.63 13.54
CA LYS A 16 -1.43 -21.82 12.10
C LYS A 16 -1.50 -20.43 11.47
N VAL A 17 -0.88 -20.24 10.32
CA VAL A 17 -0.82 -18.91 9.69
C VAL A 17 -2.22 -18.37 9.37
N SER A 18 -3.20 -19.25 9.16
CA SER A 18 -4.62 -18.89 9.07
C SER A 18 -5.15 -18.21 10.34
N ASP A 19 -4.67 -18.62 11.51
CA ASP A 19 -5.11 -18.10 12.80
C ASP A 19 -4.49 -16.72 13.05
N LEU A 20 -3.22 -16.54 12.68
CA LEU A 20 -2.55 -15.23 12.73
C LEU A 20 -3.25 -14.20 11.83
N PHE A 21 -3.62 -14.61 10.61
CA PHE A 21 -4.38 -13.75 9.71
C PHE A 21 -5.72 -13.32 10.31
N LYS A 22 -6.51 -14.28 10.82
CA LYS A 22 -7.79 -13.99 11.50
C LYS A 22 -7.62 -13.06 12.69
N VAL A 23 -6.57 -13.25 13.49
CA VAL A 23 -6.28 -12.40 14.65
C VAL A 23 -5.93 -10.98 14.22
N ALA A 24 -5.11 -10.80 13.18
CA ALA A 24 -4.77 -9.48 12.67
C ALA A 24 -6.01 -8.70 12.19
N ILE A 25 -6.87 -9.37 11.40
CA ILE A 25 -8.13 -8.78 10.91
C ILE A 25 -9.05 -8.41 12.07
N ARG A 26 -9.22 -9.31 13.05
CA ARG A 26 -10.05 -9.04 14.23
C ARG A 26 -9.56 -7.82 15.00
N ASN A 27 -8.27 -7.76 15.32
CA ASN A 27 -7.70 -6.65 16.09
C ASN A 27 -7.89 -5.30 15.38
N PHE A 28 -7.73 -5.28 14.04
CA PHE A 28 -7.97 -4.08 13.24
C PHE A 28 -9.44 -3.63 13.33
N LEU A 29 -10.38 -4.54 13.08
CA LEU A 29 -11.81 -4.25 13.11
C LEU A 29 -12.29 -3.84 14.51
N GLU A 30 -11.78 -4.47 15.56
CA GLU A 30 -12.07 -4.07 16.95
C GLU A 30 -11.54 -2.68 17.27
N SER A 31 -10.31 -2.36 16.85
CA SER A 31 -9.76 -1.00 17.01
C SER A 31 -10.61 0.03 16.27
N GLN A 32 -11.18 -0.35 15.12
CA GLN A 32 -12.03 0.54 14.34
C GLN A 32 -13.43 0.69 14.92
N ALA A 33 -14.03 -0.38 15.43
CA ALA A 33 -15.28 -0.32 16.20
C ALA A 33 -15.15 0.53 17.47
N GLN A 34 -13.99 0.54 18.12
CA GLN A 34 -13.74 1.43 19.26
C GLN A 34 -13.69 2.91 18.87
N LYS A 35 -13.23 3.23 17.65
CA LYS A 35 -13.12 4.59 17.14
C LYS A 35 -14.43 5.07 16.51
N ASP A 36 -15.15 4.18 15.84
CA ASP A 36 -16.37 4.46 15.11
C ASP A 36 -17.53 3.66 15.72
N SER A 37 -18.41 4.38 16.42
CA SER A 37 -19.57 3.78 17.08
C SER A 37 -20.60 3.24 16.10
N LEU A 38 -20.72 3.79 14.89
CA LEU A 38 -21.64 3.28 13.87
C LEU A 38 -21.12 1.95 13.33
N PHE A 39 -19.80 1.86 13.16
CA PHE A 39 -19.15 0.61 12.78
C PHE A 39 -19.25 -0.45 13.89
N ALA A 40 -19.23 -0.06 15.17
CA ALA A 40 -19.44 -1.01 16.27
C ALA A 40 -20.81 -1.70 16.21
N GLU A 41 -21.85 -0.96 15.81
CA GLU A 41 -23.19 -1.52 15.64
C GLU A 41 -23.23 -2.52 14.47
N THR A 42 -22.58 -2.22 13.34
CA THR A 42 -22.50 -3.14 12.20
C THR A 42 -21.63 -4.35 12.49
N PHE A 43 -20.53 -4.17 13.23
CA PHE A 43 -19.63 -5.24 13.66
C PHE A 43 -20.32 -6.24 14.59
N ALA A 44 -21.23 -5.77 15.44
CA ALA A 44 -22.00 -6.61 16.37
C ALA A 44 -23.26 -7.27 15.73
N LYS A 45 -23.55 -7.03 14.44
CA LYS A 45 -24.73 -7.59 13.77
C LYS A 45 -24.69 -9.13 13.74
N PRO A 46 -25.78 -9.81 14.12
CA PRO A 46 -25.89 -11.26 14.00
C PRO A 46 -25.92 -11.65 12.51
N GLY A 47 -24.85 -12.28 12.03
CA GLY A 47 -24.68 -12.66 10.62
C GLY A 47 -23.36 -12.20 10.01
N LYS A 48 -22.61 -11.34 10.70
CA LYS A 48 -21.24 -10.99 10.32
C LYS A 48 -20.24 -11.74 11.19
N ASN A 49 -19.31 -12.45 10.56
CA ASN A 49 -18.27 -13.22 11.25
C ASN A 49 -16.90 -13.01 10.58
N ILE A 50 -15.85 -13.08 11.38
CA ILE A 50 -14.46 -12.98 10.95
C ILE A 50 -14.10 -14.13 9.99
N ASP A 51 -14.66 -15.33 10.17
CA ASP A 51 -14.43 -16.45 9.26
C ASP A 51 -14.96 -16.17 7.84
N ASP A 52 -16.15 -15.60 7.73
CA ASP A 52 -16.76 -15.22 6.45
C ASP A 52 -16.05 -14.00 5.86
N CYS A 53 -15.67 -13.03 6.69
CA CYS A 53 -14.83 -11.91 6.26
C CYS A 53 -13.51 -12.40 5.66
N CYS A 54 -12.83 -13.35 6.31
CA CYS A 54 -11.59 -13.92 5.77
C CYS A 54 -11.84 -14.67 4.46
N THR A 55 -12.96 -15.40 4.36
CA THR A 55 -13.34 -16.12 3.13
C THR A 55 -13.61 -15.16 1.98
N TYR A 56 -14.30 -14.05 2.25
CA TYR A 56 -14.55 -12.98 1.29
C TYR A 56 -13.25 -12.39 0.77
N ILE A 57 -12.33 -12.00 1.66
CA ILE A 57 -11.02 -11.46 1.29
C ILE A 57 -10.26 -12.46 0.42
N LEU A 58 -10.23 -13.74 0.78
CA LEU A 58 -9.54 -14.77 0.00
C LEU A 58 -10.16 -14.94 -1.40
N ASN A 59 -11.48 -14.81 -1.54
CA ASN A 59 -12.14 -14.89 -2.84
C ASN A 59 -11.82 -13.67 -3.69
N GLN A 60 -11.77 -12.48 -3.09
CA GLN A 60 -11.40 -11.25 -3.77
C GLN A 60 -9.95 -11.27 -4.26
N VAL A 61 -9.03 -11.71 -3.39
CA VAL A 61 -7.61 -11.93 -3.71
C VAL A 61 -7.46 -12.92 -4.87
N LYS A 62 -8.19 -14.04 -4.82
CA LYS A 62 -8.18 -15.05 -5.89
C LYS A 62 -8.71 -14.50 -7.21
N ALA A 63 -9.77 -13.71 -7.18
CA ALA A 63 -10.35 -13.09 -8.38
C ALA A 63 -9.42 -12.05 -9.00
N SER A 64 -8.67 -11.33 -8.18
CA SER A 64 -7.65 -10.37 -8.62
C SER A 64 -6.47 -11.03 -9.34
N GLY A 65 -6.15 -12.29 -9.02
CA GLY A 65 -4.98 -12.98 -9.58
C GLY A 65 -3.63 -12.51 -8.99
N CYS A 66 -3.63 -11.58 -8.03
CA CYS A 66 -2.44 -11.14 -7.31
C CYS A 66 -2.14 -12.06 -6.12
N VAL A 67 -0.85 -12.31 -5.87
CA VAL A 67 -0.38 -13.25 -4.82
C VAL A 67 0.01 -12.53 -3.51
N GLY A 68 0.01 -11.19 -3.51
CA GLY A 68 0.35 -10.37 -2.34
C GLY A 68 -0.41 -9.05 -2.35
N PHE A 69 -0.80 -8.61 -1.16
CA PHE A 69 -1.55 -7.38 -0.90
C PHE A 69 -0.93 -6.69 0.31
N ALA A 70 -1.01 -5.36 0.35
CA ALA A 70 -0.63 -4.60 1.53
C ALA A 70 -1.67 -4.76 2.64
N ASP A 71 -1.25 -4.58 3.89
CA ASP A 71 -2.12 -4.71 5.05
C ASP A 71 -3.35 -3.78 4.94
N ASP A 72 -3.15 -2.52 4.52
CA ASP A 72 -4.23 -1.54 4.32
C ASP A 72 -5.27 -1.99 3.29
N GLU A 73 -4.85 -2.68 2.22
CA GLU A 73 -5.77 -3.18 1.20
C GLU A 73 -6.64 -4.31 1.76
N ILE A 74 -6.02 -5.21 2.51
CA ILE A 74 -6.71 -6.32 3.18
C ILE A 74 -7.69 -5.77 4.23
N PHE A 75 -7.27 -4.80 5.03
CA PHE A 75 -8.10 -4.15 6.02
C PHE A 75 -9.26 -3.36 5.39
N GLY A 76 -9.02 -2.71 4.25
CA GLY A 76 -10.07 -2.07 3.46
C GLY A 76 -11.13 -3.06 2.98
N MET A 77 -10.72 -4.23 2.49
CA MET A 77 -11.65 -5.31 2.11
C MET A 77 -12.43 -5.83 3.32
N ALA A 78 -11.80 -5.90 4.50
CA ALA A 78 -12.45 -6.31 5.73
C ALA A 78 -13.53 -5.30 6.16
N MET A 79 -13.25 -3.99 6.15
CA MET A 79 -14.27 -2.98 6.45
C MET A 79 -15.43 -3.06 5.47
N HIS A 80 -15.13 -3.19 4.18
CA HIS A 80 -16.14 -3.28 3.14
C HIS A 80 -17.15 -4.42 3.38
N TYR A 81 -16.67 -5.56 3.87
CA TYR A 81 -17.51 -6.69 4.25
C TYR A 81 -18.50 -6.38 5.37
N TYR A 82 -18.12 -5.51 6.33
CA TYR A 82 -19.00 -5.12 7.44
C TYR A 82 -19.89 -3.91 7.11
N ASP A 83 -19.47 -3.04 6.20
CA ASP A 83 -20.26 -1.90 5.72
C ASP A 83 -21.39 -2.32 4.77
N GLU A 84 -21.18 -3.33 3.92
CA GLU A 84 -22.24 -3.82 3.03
C GLU A 84 -23.14 -4.84 3.72
N ASP A 85 -24.45 -4.57 3.76
CA ASP A 85 -25.43 -5.52 4.33
C ASP A 85 -25.57 -6.80 3.47
N GLN A 86 -25.43 -6.70 2.14
CA GLN A 86 -25.52 -7.83 1.20
C GLN A 86 -24.23 -7.99 0.42
N ILE A 87 -23.35 -8.88 0.89
CA ILE A 87 -22.07 -9.16 0.25
C ILE A 87 -21.91 -10.66 -0.03
N GLU A 88 -21.44 -11.00 -1.23
CA GLU A 88 -21.19 -12.38 -1.62
C GLU A 88 -19.83 -12.84 -1.10
N VAL A 89 -19.84 -13.56 0.03
CA VAL A 89 -18.62 -14.14 0.64
C VAL A 89 -17.91 -15.12 -0.31
N GLY A 90 -18.67 -15.75 -1.21
CA GLY A 90 -18.18 -16.79 -2.10
C GLY A 90 -18.03 -18.14 -1.39
N LYS A 91 -17.37 -19.10 -2.07
CA LYS A 91 -17.14 -20.44 -1.53
C LYS A 91 -15.89 -20.45 -0.65
N PRO A 92 -15.86 -21.25 0.44
CA PRO A 92 -14.63 -21.46 1.18
C PRO A 92 -13.56 -22.04 0.26
N ILE A 93 -12.38 -21.44 0.27
CA ILE A 93 -11.25 -21.83 -0.56
C ILE A 93 -10.12 -22.34 0.34
N ASN A 94 -9.53 -23.46 -0.04
CA ASN A 94 -8.28 -23.92 0.56
C ASN A 94 -7.13 -23.05 0.03
N ALA A 95 -6.94 -21.90 0.65
CA ALA A 95 -5.83 -20.99 0.36
C ALA A 95 -4.72 -21.16 1.41
N ARG A 96 -3.47 -21.19 0.95
CA ARG A 96 -2.30 -21.12 1.84
C ARG A 96 -1.99 -19.65 2.09
N VAL A 97 -2.45 -19.13 3.23
CA VAL A 97 -2.11 -17.77 3.66
C VAL A 97 -0.72 -17.78 4.27
N VAL A 98 0.16 -16.92 3.78
CA VAL A 98 1.48 -16.67 4.36
C VAL A 98 1.50 -15.22 4.81
N VAL A 99 1.34 -15.00 6.13
CA VAL A 99 1.50 -13.67 6.73
C VAL A 99 2.99 -13.45 6.91
N ASN A 100 3.61 -12.70 6.00
CA ASN A 100 4.98 -12.25 6.18
C ASN A 100 4.94 -11.00 7.06
N HIS A 101 5.11 -11.16 8.37
CA HIS A 101 5.19 -10.04 9.31
C HIS A 101 6.55 -9.35 9.17
N VAL A 102 6.78 -8.73 8.02
CA VAL A 102 7.85 -7.76 7.86
C VAL A 102 7.31 -6.49 8.49
N VAL A 103 7.86 -6.11 9.63
CA VAL A 103 7.78 -4.73 10.10
C VAL A 103 8.32 -3.88 8.96
N GLU A 104 7.46 -3.31 8.13
CA GLU A 104 7.86 -2.38 7.08
C GLU A 104 8.44 -1.15 7.78
N LEU A 105 9.76 -1.18 7.94
CA LEU A 105 10.54 0.02 8.17
C LEU A 105 10.43 0.86 6.90
N THR A 106 9.76 2.00 7.07
CA THR A 106 10.03 3.32 6.46
C THR A 106 9.48 3.63 5.07
N GLU A 107 8.70 4.71 5.02
CA GLU A 107 8.13 5.42 3.87
C GLU A 107 9.19 5.95 2.87
N GLU A 108 10.49 5.85 3.18
CA GLU A 108 11.59 6.48 2.42
C GLU A 108 11.82 5.90 1.01
N GLU A 109 11.40 4.67 0.72
CA GLU A 109 11.68 4.06 -0.60
C GLU A 109 10.64 4.43 -1.67
N LYS A 110 9.39 4.75 -1.29
CA LYS A 110 8.35 5.16 -2.25
C LYS A 110 8.57 6.58 -2.80
N GLU A 111 9.29 7.44 -2.08
CA GLU A 111 9.62 8.80 -2.56
C GLU A 111 10.80 8.84 -3.53
N LYS A 112 11.80 7.96 -3.36
CA LYS A 112 12.98 7.93 -4.26
C LYS A 112 12.63 7.64 -5.71
N ALA A 113 11.63 6.80 -5.96
CA ALA A 113 11.18 6.50 -7.32
C ALA A 113 10.49 7.71 -7.99
N LYS A 114 9.74 8.52 -7.22
CA LYS A 114 9.04 9.71 -7.73
C LYS A 114 10.01 10.87 -7.95
N GLN A 115 10.97 11.09 -7.05
CA GLN A 115 11.98 12.16 -7.18
C GLN A 115 12.93 11.90 -8.36
N ALA A 116 13.42 10.66 -8.54
CA ALA A 116 14.33 10.34 -9.64
C ALA A 116 13.72 10.54 -11.03
N ALA A 117 12.41 10.32 -11.18
CA ALA A 117 11.69 10.58 -12.43
C ALA A 117 11.51 12.09 -12.68
N PHE A 118 11.23 12.87 -11.64
CA PHE A 118 11.10 14.32 -11.72
C PHE A 118 12.44 14.99 -12.04
N ASP A 119 13.51 14.61 -11.36
CA ASP A 119 14.85 15.20 -11.56
C ASP A 119 15.39 14.94 -12.98
N LYS A 120 15.19 13.73 -13.53
CA LYS A 120 15.55 13.44 -14.93
C LYS A 120 14.76 14.32 -15.91
N ALA A 121 13.45 14.49 -15.70
CA ALA A 121 12.62 15.31 -16.56
C ALA A 121 13.02 16.80 -16.50
N VAL A 122 13.36 17.31 -15.32
CA VAL A 122 13.83 18.69 -15.12
C VAL A 122 15.20 18.90 -15.78
N ALA A 123 16.14 17.98 -15.61
CA ALA A 123 17.47 18.06 -16.21
C ALA A 123 17.41 18.06 -17.75
N GLU A 124 16.58 17.20 -18.34
CA GLU A 124 16.44 17.11 -19.79
C GLU A 124 15.80 18.38 -20.39
N LYS A 125 14.78 18.94 -19.72
CA LYS A 125 14.16 20.21 -20.10
C LYS A 125 15.15 21.38 -20.00
N GLN A 126 15.95 21.47 -18.94
CA GLN A 126 16.95 22.52 -18.79
C GLN A 126 18.05 22.43 -19.85
N ALA A 127 18.51 21.23 -20.20
CA ALA A 127 19.49 21.03 -21.26
C ALA A 127 18.95 21.45 -22.64
N GLN A 128 17.69 21.15 -22.95
CA GLN A 128 17.05 21.61 -24.19
C GLN A 128 16.91 23.13 -24.25
N LEU A 129 16.55 23.78 -23.14
CA LEU A 129 16.44 25.23 -23.08
C LEU A 129 17.80 25.92 -23.28
N LYS A 130 18.87 25.40 -22.67
CA LYS A 130 20.24 25.91 -22.87
C LYS A 130 20.69 25.77 -24.32
N LYS A 131 20.53 24.59 -24.93
CA LYS A 131 20.85 24.37 -26.35
C LYS A 131 20.05 25.28 -27.30
N ARG A 132 18.78 25.55 -26.99
CA ARG A 132 17.93 26.49 -27.76
C ARG A 132 18.37 27.94 -27.58
N ALA A 133 18.79 28.34 -26.38
CA ALA A 133 19.31 29.69 -26.13
C ALA A 133 20.64 29.92 -26.85
N GLU A 134 21.54 28.93 -26.85
CA GLU A 134 22.84 28.98 -27.54
C GLU A 134 22.68 29.06 -29.07
N THR A 135 21.78 28.26 -29.63
CA THR A 135 21.47 28.30 -31.08
C THR A 135 20.73 29.57 -31.49
N ALA A 136 19.89 30.16 -30.63
CA ALA A 136 19.26 31.45 -30.87
C ALA A 136 20.26 32.61 -30.82
N ALA A 137 21.24 32.57 -29.90
CA ALA A 137 22.31 33.56 -29.80
C ALA A 137 23.24 33.51 -31.02
N GLN A 138 23.60 32.31 -31.50
CA GLN A 138 24.39 32.14 -32.72
C GLN A 138 23.65 32.64 -33.97
N LYS A 139 22.35 32.33 -34.12
CA LYS A 139 21.55 32.87 -35.25
C LYS A 139 21.45 34.40 -35.24
N LYS A 140 21.41 35.01 -34.05
CA LYS A 140 21.35 36.48 -33.90
C LYS A 140 22.69 37.14 -34.25
N ALA A 141 23.82 36.48 -33.95
CA ALA A 141 25.16 36.94 -34.35
C ALA A 141 25.39 36.82 -35.86
N THR A 142 24.97 35.71 -36.49
CA THR A 142 25.15 35.50 -37.94
C THR A 142 24.23 36.38 -38.80
N SER A 143 23.04 36.72 -38.31
CA SER A 143 22.14 37.63 -39.03
C SER A 143 22.65 39.08 -39.10
N ASN A 144 23.49 39.50 -38.15
CA ASN A 144 24.02 40.87 -38.11
C ASN A 144 25.20 41.08 -39.08
N GLU A 145 25.88 40.00 -39.48
CA GLU A 145 26.98 40.02 -40.47
C GLU A 145 26.49 39.99 -41.93
N LEU A 146 25.27 39.50 -42.19
CA LEU A 146 24.68 39.45 -43.54
C LEU A 146 23.89 40.72 -43.92
N SER A 147 23.76 41.69 -43.00
CA SER A 147 23.04 42.95 -43.24
C SER A 147 23.97 44.10 -43.63
N LEU A 148 25.26 43.82 -43.88
CA LEU A 148 26.30 44.82 -44.13
C LEU A 148 26.94 44.71 -45.53
N PHE A 149 26.21 44.16 -46.51
CA PHE A 149 26.57 44.15 -47.93
C PHE A 149 25.47 44.77 -48.78
#